data_AF-A0A550CG97-F1
#
_entry.id   AF-A0A550CG97-F1
#
_cell.length_a   1.000
_cell.length_b   1.000
_cell.length_c   1.000
_cell.angle_alpha   90.00
_cell.angle_beta   90.00
_cell.angle_gamma   90.00
#
_symmetry.space_group_name_H-M   'P 1'
#
loop_
_entity.id
_entity.type
_entity.pdbx_description
1 polymer ?
#
loop_
_entity_poly.entity_id
_entity_poly.type
_entity_poly.pdbx_seq_one_letter_code
_entity_poly.pdbx_strand_id
1 'polypeptide(L)'
;MRSIVAPNIQELSFCPLGEPRLRLPEDDPYNSLLTFLSSPQSPHAVRELRLQVHASEVNEGAARILASCLERLDNLRVLQLVYLAEPTDILGASQELLRALCVRDDGRPLLPNLQSMEFKSTKYYRIADRETLQILLETVASSRNAQRVVFGTDVVALRDFEVDISQREWSSDSVSRTSLMSVAGILSGSAGRGKA
;
A
#
# COMPACT_ATOMS: atom_id res chain seq x y z
N MET A 1 -11.24 28.67 -3.84
CA MET A 1 -11.56 27.32 -4.37
C MET A 1 -12.89 26.88 -3.80
N ARG A 2 -13.78 26.28 -4.61
CA ARG A 2 -15.02 25.66 -4.12
C ARG A 2 -14.66 24.37 -3.39
N SER A 3 -15.11 24.20 -2.15
CA SER A 3 -14.87 22.98 -1.36
C SER A 3 -15.68 21.84 -1.94
N ILE A 4 -15.04 20.70 -2.24
CA ILE A 4 -15.74 19.45 -2.55
C ILE A 4 -16.16 18.84 -1.21
N VAL A 5 -17.47 18.78 -0.96
CA VAL A 5 -18.05 18.22 0.25
C VAL A 5 -18.56 16.83 -0.06
N ALA A 6 -17.84 15.80 0.37
CA ALA A 6 -18.21 14.42 0.07
C ALA A 6 -17.97 13.50 1.28
N PRO A 7 -18.68 13.72 2.41
CA PRO A 7 -18.38 13.10 3.70
C PRO A 7 -18.59 11.59 3.74
N ASN A 8 -19.39 11.06 2.80
CA ASN A 8 -19.77 9.65 2.73
C ASN A 8 -18.98 8.85 1.69
N ILE A 9 -17.90 9.41 1.13
CA ILE A 9 -17.03 8.64 0.23
C ILE A 9 -16.41 7.49 1.03
N GLN A 10 -16.61 6.27 0.53
CA GLN A 10 -16.03 5.04 1.09
C GLN A 10 -14.88 4.51 0.23
N GLU A 11 -14.89 4.82 -1.07
CA GLU A 11 -13.93 4.34 -2.05
C GLU A 11 -13.28 5.54 -2.73
N LEU A 12 -11.96 5.60 -2.68
CA LEU A 12 -11.17 6.64 -3.33
C LEU A 12 -10.19 5.99 -4.30
N SER A 13 -10.26 6.38 -5.57
CA SER A 13 -9.28 5.98 -6.59
C SER A 13 -8.51 7.21 -7.03
N PHE A 14 -7.21 7.18 -6.83
CA PHE A 14 -6.28 8.21 -7.25
C PHE A 14 -5.43 7.69 -8.41
N CYS A 15 -5.79 8.12 -9.61
CA CYS A 15 -5.09 7.79 -10.85
C CYS A 15 -4.53 9.10 -11.43
N PRO A 16 -3.23 9.37 -11.29
CA PRO A 16 -2.64 10.55 -11.91
C PRO A 16 -2.76 10.44 -13.44
N LEU A 17 -3.59 11.30 -14.05
CA LEU A 17 -3.87 11.30 -15.49
C LEU A 17 -2.82 12.06 -16.32
N GLY A 18 -1.71 12.49 -15.73
CA GLY A 18 -0.76 13.41 -16.37
C GLY A 18 0.35 12.69 -17.10
N GLU A 19 0.72 13.18 -18.29
CA GLU A 19 2.00 12.84 -18.89
C GLU A 19 3.13 13.36 -17.98
N PRO A 20 4.01 12.48 -17.45
CA PRO A 20 5.04 12.86 -16.48
C PRO A 20 5.96 13.98 -16.96
N ARG A 21 6.13 14.11 -18.29
CA ARG A 21 7.07 15.01 -18.94
C ARG A 21 6.67 16.49 -18.92
N LEU A 22 5.42 16.80 -18.59
CA LEU A 22 4.89 18.16 -18.62
C LEU A 22 4.64 18.76 -17.24
N ARG A 23 4.88 18.02 -16.15
CA ARG A 23 4.66 18.53 -14.80
C ARG A 23 5.86 19.37 -14.33
N LEU A 24 5.53 20.54 -13.80
CA LEU A 24 6.50 21.35 -13.08
C LEU A 24 6.90 20.62 -11.78
N PRO A 25 8.17 20.71 -11.34
CA PRO A 25 8.65 20.08 -10.11
C PRO A 25 7.85 20.45 -8.84
N GLU A 26 7.06 21.52 -8.89
CA GLU A 26 6.29 22.05 -7.77
C GLU A 26 4.88 21.44 -7.64
N ASP A 27 4.39 20.73 -8.66
CA ASP A 27 3.05 20.12 -8.67
C ASP A 27 3.11 18.62 -8.30
N ASP A 28 3.38 18.35 -7.02
CA ASP A 28 3.26 16.99 -6.48
C ASP A 28 1.79 16.53 -6.51
N PRO A 29 1.46 15.43 -7.22
CA PRO A 29 0.08 14.95 -7.33
C PRO A 29 -0.56 14.63 -5.97
N TYR A 30 0.24 14.22 -4.99
CA TYR A 30 -0.23 13.86 -3.66
C TYR A 30 -0.55 15.07 -2.80
N ASN A 31 -0.09 16.28 -3.13
CA ASN A 31 -0.51 17.50 -2.43
C ASN A 31 -2.01 17.75 -2.55
N SER A 32 -2.61 17.44 -3.70
CA SER A 32 -4.05 17.56 -3.90
C SER A 32 -4.82 16.54 -3.05
N LEU A 33 -4.31 15.31 -2.99
CA LEU A 33 -4.86 14.27 -2.12
C LEU A 33 -4.75 14.65 -0.64
N LEU A 34 -3.59 15.15 -0.21
CA LEU A 34 -3.37 15.60 1.16
C LEU A 34 -4.30 16.77 1.51
N THR A 35 -4.46 17.74 0.61
CA THR A 35 -5.36 18.87 0.80
C THR A 35 -6.81 18.40 0.97
N PHE A 36 -7.24 17.45 0.13
CA PHE A 36 -8.56 16.84 0.23
C PHE A 36 -8.77 16.13 1.57
N LEU A 37 -7.81 15.29 1.99
CA LEU A 37 -7.88 14.52 3.24
C LEU A 37 -7.68 15.37 4.50
N SER A 38 -7.07 16.55 4.36
CA SER A 38 -6.85 17.50 5.47
C SER A 38 -8.01 18.48 5.67
N SER A 39 -8.98 18.50 4.76
CA SER A 39 -10.17 19.33 4.91
C SER A 39 -10.98 18.95 6.16
N PRO A 40 -11.57 19.89 6.90
CA PRO A 40 -12.51 19.58 7.99
C PRO A 40 -13.73 18.78 7.54
N GLN A 41 -14.00 18.77 6.23
CA GLN A 41 -15.08 18.02 5.59
C GLN A 41 -14.57 16.72 4.94
N SER A 42 -13.35 16.31 5.28
CA SER A 42 -12.69 15.12 4.78
C SER A 42 -13.55 13.87 5.02
N PRO A 43 -13.60 12.93 4.05
CA PRO A 43 -14.35 11.71 4.21
C PRO A 43 -13.65 10.79 5.21
N HIS A 44 -14.06 10.87 6.48
CA HIS A 44 -13.65 9.90 7.50
C HIS A 44 -14.16 8.47 7.21
N ALA A 45 -15.09 8.34 6.26
CA ALA A 45 -15.71 7.08 5.88
C ALA A 45 -14.91 6.26 4.85
N VAL A 46 -13.77 6.76 4.34
CA VAL A 46 -12.96 6.03 3.34
C VAL A 46 -12.47 4.71 3.95
N ARG A 47 -12.82 3.62 3.27
CA ARG A 47 -12.49 2.23 3.60
C ARG A 47 -11.61 1.58 2.55
N GLU A 48 -11.65 2.08 1.33
CA GLU A 48 -10.85 1.57 0.22
C GLU A 48 -10.13 2.70 -0.50
N LEU A 49 -8.84 2.50 -0.71
CA LEU A 49 -7.98 3.43 -1.42
C LEU A 49 -7.24 2.67 -2.51
N ARG A 50 -7.38 3.14 -3.74
CA ARG A 50 -6.62 2.66 -4.90
C ARG A 50 -5.68 3.77 -5.34
N LEU A 51 -4.39 3.49 -5.30
CA LEU A 51 -3.35 4.42 -5.72
C LEU A 51 -2.63 3.86 -6.93
N GLN A 52 -2.67 4.58 -8.03
CA GLN A 52 -1.75 4.38 -9.13
C GLN A 52 -0.59 5.35 -8.95
N VAL A 53 0.62 4.80 -8.91
CA VAL A 53 1.83 5.49 -8.46
C VAL A 53 2.85 5.39 -9.58
N HIS A 54 3.18 6.50 -10.22
CA HIS A 54 4.21 6.50 -11.27
C HIS A 54 5.60 6.67 -10.65
N ALA A 55 6.59 5.92 -11.12
CA ALA A 55 7.96 6.00 -10.58
C ALA A 55 8.52 7.43 -10.57
N SER A 56 8.28 8.18 -11.65
CA SER A 56 8.70 9.58 -11.77
C SER A 56 8.01 10.53 -10.78
N GLU A 57 6.89 10.12 -10.17
CA GLU A 57 6.09 10.95 -9.25
C GLU A 57 6.47 10.72 -7.79
N VAL A 58 7.20 9.65 -7.48
CA VAL A 58 7.60 9.34 -6.11
C VAL A 58 9.07 9.63 -5.91
N ASN A 59 9.35 10.79 -5.37
CA ASN A 59 10.61 11.08 -4.68
C ASN A 59 10.42 10.95 -3.16
N GLU A 60 11.48 11.14 -2.38
CA GLU A 60 11.38 11.08 -0.91
C GLU A 60 10.36 12.06 -0.32
N GLY A 61 10.19 13.25 -0.93
CA GLY A 61 9.20 14.24 -0.52
C GLY A 61 7.77 13.75 -0.77
N ALA A 62 7.50 13.24 -1.96
CA ALA A 62 6.22 12.66 -2.35
C ALA A 62 5.85 11.46 -1.47
N ALA A 63 6.82 10.59 -1.14
CA ALA A 63 6.62 9.46 -0.24
C ALA A 63 6.18 9.91 1.17
N ARG A 64 6.76 11.01 1.68
CA ARG A 64 6.35 11.59 2.98
C ARG A 64 4.94 12.18 2.91
N ILE A 65 4.60 12.92 1.86
CA ILE A 65 3.26 13.47 1.66
C ILE A 65 2.23 12.35 1.59
N LEU A 66 2.54 11.28 0.86
CA LEU A 66 1.68 10.11 0.76
C LEU A 66 1.52 9.39 2.10
N ALA A 67 2.59 9.21 2.87
CA ALA A 67 2.51 8.66 4.22
C ALA A 67 1.59 9.51 5.11
N SER A 68 1.71 10.84 5.07
CA SER A 68 0.80 11.76 5.79
C SER A 68 -0.65 11.67 5.31
N CYS A 69 -0.90 11.34 4.04
CA CYS A 69 -2.25 11.04 3.56
C CYS A 69 -2.80 9.77 4.21
N LEU A 70 -1.99 8.71 4.24
CA LEU A 70 -2.38 7.42 4.82
C LEU A 70 -2.61 7.50 6.34
N GLU A 71 -1.85 8.32 7.06
CA GLU A 71 -2.04 8.56 8.50
C GLU A 71 -3.41 9.15 8.85
N ARG A 72 -4.08 9.79 7.88
CA ARG A 72 -5.42 10.38 8.06
C ARG A 72 -6.55 9.41 7.76
N LEU A 73 -6.22 8.23 7.22
CA LEU A 73 -7.17 7.22 6.77
C LEU A 73 -7.25 6.08 7.78
N ASP A 74 -7.49 6.40 9.05
CA ASP A 74 -7.54 5.42 10.14
C ASP A 74 -8.61 4.32 9.92
N ASN A 75 -9.68 4.62 9.18
CA ASN A 75 -10.75 3.67 8.86
C ASN A 75 -10.49 2.82 7.60
N LEU A 76 -9.35 2.99 6.94
CA LEU A 76 -9.02 2.25 5.73
C LEU A 76 -8.89 0.76 6.02
N ARG A 77 -9.55 -0.05 5.19
CA ARG A 77 -9.54 -1.51 5.26
C ARG A 77 -8.87 -2.16 4.06
N VAL A 78 -8.92 -1.49 2.90
CA VAL A 78 -8.39 -2.00 1.64
C VAL A 78 -7.43 -0.96 1.06
N LEU A 79 -6.20 -1.39 0.77
CA LEU A 79 -5.21 -0.57 0.08
C LEU A 79 -4.74 -1.30 -1.18
N GLN A 80 -4.96 -0.69 -2.34
CA GLN A 80 -4.42 -1.18 -3.61
C GLN A 80 -3.36 -0.20 -4.10
N LEU A 81 -2.15 -0.71 -4.32
CA LEU A 81 -1.02 0.03 -4.86
C LEU A 81 -0.66 -0.54 -6.23
N VAL A 82 -0.83 0.27 -7.28
CA VAL A 82 -0.40 -0.05 -8.64
C VAL A 82 0.79 0.83 -8.97
N TYR A 83 1.98 0.26 -8.87
CA TYR A 83 3.23 0.95 -9.13
C TYR A 83 3.62 0.84 -10.62
N LEU A 84 3.74 1.97 -11.29
CA LEU A 84 4.18 2.06 -12.68
C LEU A 84 5.68 2.37 -12.70
N ALA A 85 6.48 1.31 -12.66
CA ALA A 85 7.93 1.38 -12.74
C ALA A 85 8.39 1.89 -14.13
N GLU A 86 9.52 2.61 -14.15
CA GLU A 86 10.26 2.97 -15.36
C GLU A 86 11.53 2.10 -15.50
N PRO A 87 12.10 1.92 -16.71
CA PRO A 87 13.31 1.11 -16.92
C PRO A 87 14.54 1.52 -16.10
N THR A 88 14.59 2.78 -15.68
CA THR A 88 15.67 3.37 -14.87
C THR A 88 15.36 3.40 -13.38
N ASP A 89 14.21 2.87 -12.98
CA ASP A 89 13.72 3.01 -11.61
C ASP A 89 14.54 2.17 -10.63
N ILE A 90 14.78 2.75 -9.46
CA ILE A 90 15.49 2.14 -8.33
C ILE A 90 14.47 2.10 -7.19
N LEU A 91 14.47 1.04 -6.38
CA LEU A 91 13.46 0.78 -5.34
C LEU A 91 13.06 1.93 -4.40
N GLY A 92 13.88 2.98 -4.30
CA GLY A 92 13.95 3.91 -3.17
C GLY A 92 12.60 4.43 -2.70
N ALA A 93 11.76 4.92 -3.60
CA ALA A 93 10.52 5.57 -3.21
C ALA A 93 9.42 4.58 -2.77
N SER A 94 9.35 3.42 -3.42
CA SER A 94 8.50 2.30 -2.98
C SER A 94 8.94 1.73 -1.64
N GLN A 95 10.25 1.73 -1.36
CA GLN A 95 10.82 1.18 -0.15
C GLN A 95 10.41 1.96 1.10
N GLU A 96 10.46 3.30 1.07
CA GLU A 96 10.07 4.12 2.23
C GLU A 96 8.58 4.00 2.55
N LEU A 97 7.72 3.96 1.52
CA LEU A 97 6.30 3.71 1.70
C LEU A 97 6.03 2.33 2.31
N LEU A 98 6.66 1.28 1.78
CA LEU A 98 6.49 -0.08 2.30
C LEU A 98 7.01 -0.22 3.73
N ARG A 99 8.12 0.44 4.07
CA ARG A 99 8.64 0.50 5.44
C ARG A 99 7.66 1.20 6.39
N ALA A 100 7.01 2.28 5.95
CA ALA A 100 6.00 2.97 6.75
C ALA A 100 4.75 2.11 6.98
N LEU A 101 4.42 1.20 6.05
CA LEU A 101 3.33 0.24 6.20
C LEU A 101 3.66 -0.92 7.14
N CYS A 102 4.92 -1.16 7.49
CA CYS A 102 5.27 -2.16 8.50
C CYS A 102 4.80 -1.71 9.90
N VAL A 103 4.23 -2.64 10.65
CA VAL A 103 3.84 -2.38 12.04
C VAL A 103 5.02 -2.68 12.96
N ARG A 104 5.56 -1.62 13.56
CA ARG A 104 6.72 -1.68 14.47
C ARG A 104 6.30 -1.36 15.90
N ASP A 105 6.98 -1.96 16.88
CA ASP A 105 6.64 -1.78 18.29
C ASP A 105 7.02 -0.39 18.84
N ASP A 106 7.88 0.35 18.13
CA ASP A 106 8.45 1.64 18.52
C ASP A 106 7.75 2.87 17.90
N GLY A 107 6.68 2.67 17.13
CA GLY A 107 6.01 3.75 16.40
C GLY A 107 4.50 3.61 16.33
N ARG A 108 3.82 4.71 16.02
CA ARG A 108 2.37 4.68 15.74
C ARG A 108 2.15 3.90 14.43
N PRO A 109 1.28 2.86 14.43
CA PRO A 109 1.05 2.06 13.24
C PRO A 109 0.28 2.87 12.19
N LEU A 110 0.79 2.86 10.96
CA LEU A 110 0.07 3.40 9.80
C LEU A 110 -1.10 2.48 9.44
N LEU A 111 -2.28 3.00 9.09
CA LEU A 111 -3.45 2.20 8.68
C LEU A 111 -3.73 1.00 9.64
N PRO A 112 -4.08 1.26 10.90
CA PRO A 112 -4.26 0.20 11.90
C PRO A 112 -5.42 -0.77 11.57
N ASN A 113 -6.38 -0.35 10.75
CA ASN A 113 -7.55 -1.14 10.36
C ASN A 113 -7.41 -1.85 8.99
N LEU A 114 -6.20 -1.88 8.42
CA LEU A 114 -5.93 -2.49 7.11
C LEU A 114 -6.12 -4.01 7.17
N GLN A 115 -7.07 -4.53 6.39
CA GLN A 115 -7.44 -5.95 6.32
C GLN A 115 -7.05 -6.59 4.99
N SER A 116 -6.98 -5.81 3.91
CA SER A 116 -6.60 -6.28 2.59
C SER A 116 -5.59 -5.32 1.96
N MET A 117 -4.53 -5.87 1.39
CA MET A 117 -3.55 -5.08 0.64
C MET A 117 -3.17 -5.80 -0.65
N GLU A 118 -3.13 -5.03 -1.73
CA GLU A 118 -2.72 -5.49 -3.05
C GLU A 118 -1.58 -4.59 -3.53
N PHE A 119 -0.49 -5.23 -3.99
CA PHE A 119 0.63 -4.54 -4.60
C PHE A 119 0.87 -5.09 -6.00
N LYS A 120 0.74 -4.23 -7.00
CA LYS A 120 1.03 -4.53 -8.41
C LYS A 120 2.16 -3.66 -8.89
N SER A 121 3.09 -4.21 -9.67
CA SER A 121 4.08 -3.40 -10.37
C SER A 121 4.23 -3.75 -11.85
N THR A 122 4.51 -2.74 -12.67
CA THR A 122 4.87 -2.93 -14.07
C THR A 122 6.30 -3.47 -14.23
N LYS A 123 6.64 -3.86 -15.47
CA LYS A 123 7.69 -4.84 -15.83
C LYS A 123 9.16 -4.44 -15.64
N TYR A 124 9.47 -3.39 -14.91
CA TYR A 124 10.75 -2.71 -15.10
C TYR A 124 11.76 -2.84 -13.96
N TYR A 125 11.48 -3.62 -12.91
CA TYR A 125 12.49 -3.87 -11.88
C TYR A 125 13.61 -4.79 -12.36
N ARG A 126 14.84 -4.43 -11.98
CA ARG A 126 15.99 -5.33 -12.06
C ARG A 126 15.81 -6.51 -11.11
N ILE A 127 16.54 -7.60 -11.33
CA ILE A 127 16.40 -8.83 -10.53
C ILE A 127 16.67 -8.57 -9.04
N ALA A 128 17.80 -7.93 -8.70
CA ALA A 128 18.15 -7.62 -7.31
C ALA A 128 17.15 -6.69 -6.62
N ASP A 129 16.60 -5.74 -7.39
CA ASP A 129 15.55 -4.84 -6.92
C ASP A 129 14.27 -5.62 -6.60
N ARG A 130 13.89 -6.54 -7.48
CA ARG A 130 12.72 -7.41 -7.28
C ARG A 130 12.85 -8.27 -6.02
N GLU A 131 14.02 -8.86 -5.76
CA GLU A 131 14.27 -9.63 -4.54
C GLU A 131 14.12 -8.75 -3.29
N THR A 132 14.68 -7.54 -3.32
CA THR A 132 14.56 -6.58 -2.22
C THR A 132 13.10 -6.18 -1.99
N LEU A 133 12.36 -5.92 -3.06
CA LEU A 133 10.94 -5.57 -3.02
C LEU A 133 10.09 -6.71 -2.45
N GLN A 134 10.37 -7.95 -2.87
CA GLN A 134 9.72 -9.14 -2.36
C GLN A 134 9.93 -9.27 -0.85
N ILE A 135 11.17 -9.12 -0.37
CA ILE A 135 11.49 -9.15 1.07
C ILE A 135 10.74 -8.05 1.84
N LEU A 136 10.66 -6.83 1.29
CA LEU A 136 9.93 -5.73 1.94
C LEU A 136 8.43 -6.03 2.03
N LEU A 137 7.82 -6.55 0.97
CA LEU A 137 6.40 -6.91 0.94
C LEU A 137 6.10 -8.05 1.92
N GLU A 138 6.96 -9.08 1.96
CA GLU A 138 6.86 -10.16 2.95
C GLU A 138 7.01 -9.64 4.39
N THR A 139 7.87 -8.64 4.60
CA THR A 139 8.03 -7.97 5.89
C THR A 139 6.76 -7.23 6.30
N VAL A 140 6.12 -6.50 5.38
CA VAL A 140 4.83 -5.83 5.63
C VAL A 140 3.79 -6.85 6.06
N ALA A 141 3.61 -7.92 5.27
CA ALA A 141 2.63 -8.97 5.56
C ALA A 141 2.90 -9.64 6.92
N SER A 142 4.15 -9.99 7.20
CA SER A 142 4.55 -10.63 8.45
C SER A 142 4.32 -9.74 9.67
N SER A 143 4.59 -8.43 9.55
CA SER A 143 4.38 -7.47 10.64
C SER A 143 2.91 -7.29 11.04
N ARG A 144 1.98 -7.69 10.17
CA ARG A 144 0.53 -7.57 10.32
C ARG A 144 -0.19 -8.92 10.39
N ASN A 145 0.52 -10.01 10.68
CA ASN A 145 -0.04 -11.36 10.67
C ASN A 145 -1.03 -11.66 11.82
N ALA A 146 -1.07 -10.83 12.86
CA ALA A 146 -1.89 -11.02 14.03
C ALA A 146 -2.44 -9.68 14.54
N GLN A 147 -3.63 -9.74 15.14
CA GLN A 147 -4.22 -8.60 15.83
C GLN A 147 -3.43 -8.34 17.12
N ARG A 148 -3.09 -7.07 17.38
CA ARG A 148 -2.34 -6.67 18.57
C ARG A 148 -2.47 -5.18 18.85
N VAL A 149 -2.14 -4.78 20.08
CA VAL A 149 -2.04 -3.37 20.48
C VAL A 149 -0.59 -2.91 20.29
N VAL A 150 -0.39 -1.85 19.53
CA VAL A 150 0.92 -1.23 19.28
C VAL A 150 0.83 0.25 19.56
N PHE A 151 1.69 0.76 20.45
CA PHE A 151 1.69 2.18 20.83
C PHE A 151 0.29 2.70 21.23
N GLY A 152 -0.46 1.89 21.99
CA GLY A 152 -1.83 2.20 22.42
C GLY A 152 -2.90 2.16 21.32
N THR A 153 -2.55 1.70 20.11
CA THR A 153 -3.47 1.58 18.97
C THR A 153 -3.75 0.11 18.68
N ASP A 154 -5.02 -0.27 18.57
CA ASP A 154 -5.43 -1.59 18.10
C ASP A 154 -5.10 -1.74 16.61
N VAL A 155 -4.29 -2.74 16.27
CA VAL A 155 -3.94 -3.10 14.90
C VAL A 155 -4.61 -4.41 14.55
N VAL A 156 -5.38 -4.43 13.46
CA VAL A 156 -6.03 -5.65 12.97
C VAL A 156 -5.06 -6.51 12.15
N ALA A 157 -5.33 -7.82 12.11
CA ALA A 157 -4.58 -8.70 11.23
C ALA A 157 -4.93 -8.45 9.76
N LEU A 158 -3.91 -8.46 8.91
CA LEU A 158 -4.06 -8.49 7.46
C LEU A 158 -4.57 -9.88 7.06
N ARG A 159 -5.72 -9.91 6.38
CA ARG A 159 -6.41 -11.14 5.97
C ARG A 159 -6.02 -11.56 4.56
N ASP A 160 -5.96 -10.57 3.67
CA ASP A 160 -5.67 -10.77 2.26
C ASP A 160 -4.45 -9.94 1.88
N PHE A 161 -3.45 -10.59 1.29
CA PHE A 161 -2.24 -9.93 0.81
C PHE A 161 -1.88 -10.48 -0.58
N GLU A 162 -2.06 -9.64 -1.59
CA GLU A 162 -1.82 -10.00 -2.98
C GLU A 162 -0.62 -9.21 -3.53
N VAL A 163 0.30 -9.92 -4.17
CA VAL A 163 1.49 -9.34 -4.80
C VAL A 163 1.61 -9.83 -6.23
N ASP A 164 1.58 -8.90 -7.19
CA ASP A 164 1.92 -9.17 -8.57
C ASP A 164 3.05 -8.25 -9.03
N ILE A 165 4.26 -8.81 -8.98
CA ILE A 165 5.49 -8.20 -9.50
C ILE A 165 6.05 -9.04 -10.66
N SER A 166 5.18 -9.77 -11.35
CA SER A 166 5.57 -10.70 -12.40
C SER A 166 5.84 -9.99 -13.74
N GLN A 167 6.84 -10.47 -14.50
CA GLN A 167 7.13 -9.96 -15.84
C GLN A 167 6.11 -10.46 -16.89
N ARG A 168 4.80 -10.27 -16.70
CA ARG A 168 3.80 -10.70 -17.71
C ARG A 168 3.38 -9.56 -18.60
N GLU A 169 3.51 -9.75 -19.93
CA GLU A 169 2.81 -9.00 -21.00
C GLU A 169 1.55 -8.37 -20.44
N TRP A 170 1.48 -7.07 -20.09
CA TRP A 170 0.19 -6.47 -19.71
C TRP A 170 -0.62 -6.39 -21.01
N SER A 171 -1.15 -7.54 -21.40
CA SER A 171 -2.08 -7.67 -22.50
C SER A 171 -3.35 -7.02 -21.98
N SER A 172 -3.90 -6.06 -22.71
CA SER A 172 -5.06 -5.26 -22.30
C SER A 172 -6.37 -6.05 -22.12
N ASP A 173 -6.31 -7.38 -21.95
CA ASP A 173 -7.45 -8.30 -22.06
C ASP A 173 -7.88 -9.00 -20.76
N SER A 174 -7.27 -8.76 -19.61
CA SER A 174 -7.61 -9.53 -18.38
C SER A 174 -8.62 -8.82 -17.45
N VAL A 175 -9.82 -8.55 -17.94
CA VAL A 175 -11.04 -8.62 -17.11
C VAL A 175 -11.54 -10.06 -17.19
N SER A 176 -10.83 -11.00 -16.56
CA SER A 176 -11.35 -12.33 -16.21
C SER A 176 -10.29 -13.19 -15.48
N ARG A 177 -10.67 -13.62 -14.27
CA ARG A 177 -10.27 -14.87 -13.59
C ARG A 177 -8.84 -15.03 -13.02
N THR A 178 -8.79 -14.85 -11.69
CA THR A 178 -8.31 -15.79 -10.64
C THR A 178 -6.87 -16.33 -10.69
N SER A 179 -6.10 -16.07 -9.63
CA SER A 179 -5.33 -17.11 -8.92
C SER A 179 -4.96 -16.64 -7.51
N LEU A 180 -5.64 -17.19 -6.50
CA LEU A 180 -5.34 -17.02 -5.08
C LEU A 180 -4.06 -17.77 -4.72
N MET A 181 -3.03 -17.07 -4.24
CA MET A 181 -2.03 -17.67 -3.35
C MET A 181 -2.35 -17.22 -1.93
N SER A 182 -3.15 -18.02 -1.24
CA SER A 182 -3.33 -17.92 0.21
C SER A 182 -2.08 -18.50 0.88
N VAL A 183 -1.28 -17.66 1.54
CA VAL A 183 -0.21 -18.14 2.41
C VAL A 183 -0.86 -18.57 3.74
N ALA A 184 -1.09 -19.87 3.89
CA ALA A 184 -1.52 -20.48 5.15
C ALA A 184 -0.45 -21.49 5.64
N GLY A 185 -0.02 -21.33 6.89
CA GLY A 185 0.94 -22.19 7.61
C GLY A 185 2.24 -21.42 7.92
N ILE A 186 2.71 -21.29 9.15
CA ILE A 186 2.99 -22.37 10.11
C ILE A 186 2.92 -21.81 11.54
N LEU A 187 1.98 -22.30 12.36
CA LEU A 187 2.12 -22.36 13.82
C LEU A 187 1.27 -23.52 14.34
N SER A 188 1.91 -24.62 14.75
CA SER A 188 1.42 -25.52 15.81
C SER A 188 2.55 -26.46 16.21
N GLY A 189 3.21 -26.13 17.32
CA GLY A 189 4.06 -27.06 18.05
C GLY A 189 3.27 -27.89 19.05
N SER A 190 3.88 -29.01 19.44
CA SER A 190 3.76 -29.71 20.73
C SER A 190 2.43 -30.40 21.08
N ALA A 191 2.45 -31.74 21.11
CA ALA A 191 2.53 -32.53 22.37
C ALA A 191 2.16 -34.01 22.18
N GLY A 192 2.98 -34.89 22.77
CA GLY A 192 2.51 -36.06 23.51
C GLY A 192 2.07 -37.30 22.73
N ARG A 193 2.96 -38.29 22.62
CA ARG A 193 2.56 -39.71 22.63
C ARG A 193 3.49 -40.52 23.52
N GLY A 194 2.94 -40.89 24.68
CA GLY A 194 3.43 -42.02 25.47
C GLY A 194 2.81 -43.35 25.02
N LYS A 195 3.30 -44.41 25.67
CA LYS A 195 3.11 -45.86 25.49
C LYS A 195 4.21 -46.48 24.61
N ALA A 196 4.96 -47.50 25.06
CA ALA A 196 4.75 -48.48 26.12
C ALA A 196 6.01 -48.68 26.96
#